data_AF-A0A5J9U3K7-F1
#
_entry.id   AF-A0A5J9U3K7-F1
#
_cell.length_a   1.000
_cell.length_b   1.000
_cell.length_c   1.000
_cell.angle_alpha   90.00
_cell.angle_beta   90.00
_cell.angle_gamma   90.00
#
_symmetry.space_group_name_H-M   'P 1'
#
loop_
_entity.id
_entity.type
_entity.pdbx_description
1 polymer ?
#
loop_
_entity_poly.entity_id
_entity_poly.type
_entity_poly.pdbx_seq_one_letter_code
_entity_poly.pdbx_strand_id
1 'polypeptide(L)'
;MRVGGGKKLGRYWIDDSTLNTASTPTLSQIRARSTDSAPPIRPRPTATQIQIEQVQATMEAKMEEKLREERERYEVMMRSQMEAMLCTFNVPGAAATSRPIPGTSRRSSSRRPFSSKHFGEL
;
A
#
# COMPACT_ATOMS: atom_id res chain seq x y z
N MET A 1 41.50 -40.63 -48.59
CA MET A 1 41.07 -39.22 -48.45
C MET A 1 40.04 -39.14 -47.33
N ARG A 2 40.35 -38.44 -46.24
CA ARG A 2 39.39 -38.01 -45.23
C ARG A 2 39.65 -36.53 -45.03
N VAL A 3 38.86 -35.70 -45.71
CA VAL A 3 39.02 -34.24 -45.71
C VAL A 3 38.48 -33.77 -44.36
N GLY A 4 39.38 -33.60 -43.39
CA GLY A 4 39.03 -33.10 -42.07
C GLY A 4 38.38 -31.73 -42.19
N GLY A 5 37.17 -31.60 -41.63
CA GLY A 5 36.40 -30.36 -41.53
C GLY A 5 37.05 -29.30 -40.64
N GLY A 6 38.20 -28.79 -41.07
CA GLY A 6 39.05 -27.87 -40.32
C GLY A 6 39.13 -26.51 -40.97
N LYS A 7 38.40 -25.54 -40.41
CA LYS A 7 38.58 -24.08 -40.52
C LYS A 7 39.91 -23.64 -41.17
N LYS A 8 39.83 -23.00 -42.34
CA LYS A 8 40.99 -22.40 -43.04
C LYS A 8 40.95 -20.88 -42.89
N LEU A 9 42.00 -20.28 -42.32
CA LEU A 9 42.14 -18.82 -42.12
C LEU A 9 40.93 -18.19 -41.39
N GLY A 10 40.44 -18.83 -40.33
CA GLY A 10 39.30 -18.32 -39.58
C GLY A 10 37.93 -18.62 -40.20
N ARG A 11 37.87 -19.09 -41.45
CA ARG A 11 36.61 -19.44 -42.12
C ARG A 11 36.39 -20.94 -42.12
N TYR A 12 35.21 -21.36 -41.68
CA TYR A 12 34.77 -22.74 -41.80
C TYR A 12 34.40 -23.00 -43.26
N TRP A 13 35.10 -23.94 -43.87
CA TRP A 13 34.73 -24.46 -45.18
C TRP A 13 33.83 -25.66 -44.94
N ILE A 14 32.63 -25.58 -45.49
CA ILE A 14 31.71 -26.70 -45.56
C ILE A 14 32.19 -27.54 -46.74
N ASP A 15 32.60 -28.78 -46.47
CA ASP A 15 33.05 -29.70 -47.52
C ASP A 15 31.86 -30.01 -48.45
N ASP A 16 32.10 -30.09 -49.76
CA ASP A 16 31.03 -30.16 -50.79
C ASP A 16 30.08 -31.36 -50.61
N SER A 17 30.49 -32.35 -49.82
CA SER A 17 29.72 -33.57 -49.52
C SER A 17 28.94 -33.50 -48.19
N THR A 18 29.12 -32.45 -47.38
CA THR A 18 28.50 -32.35 -46.04
C THR A 18 27.09 -31.81 -46.06
N LEU A 19 26.75 -30.98 -47.06
CA LEU A 19 25.38 -30.53 -47.30
C LEU A 19 24.81 -31.28 -48.48
N ASN A 20 23.99 -32.29 -48.20
CA ASN A 20 23.19 -32.93 -49.23
C ASN A 20 22.09 -31.96 -49.68
N THR A 21 22.28 -31.34 -50.85
CA THR A 21 21.35 -30.38 -51.47
C THR A 21 19.95 -30.94 -51.73
N ALA A 22 19.77 -32.27 -51.77
CA ALA A 22 18.45 -32.89 -51.84
C ALA A 22 17.71 -32.90 -50.49
N SER A 23 18.44 -32.78 -49.38
CA SER A 23 17.90 -32.81 -48.00
C SER A 23 17.84 -31.43 -47.34
N THR A 24 18.69 -30.50 -47.76
CA THR A 24 18.73 -29.14 -47.23
C THR A 24 17.89 -28.22 -48.11
N PRO A 25 16.80 -27.63 -47.60
CA PRO A 25 15.99 -26.72 -48.39
C PRO A 25 16.80 -25.47 -48.79
N THR A 26 16.59 -25.00 -50.01
CA THR A 26 17.26 -23.78 -50.49
C THR A 26 16.70 -22.54 -49.78
N LEU A 27 17.46 -21.45 -49.78
CA LEU A 27 17.02 -20.19 -49.17
C LEU A 27 15.69 -19.68 -49.77
N SER A 28 15.47 -19.90 -51.07
CA SER A 28 14.19 -19.56 -51.73
C SER A 28 13.03 -20.41 -51.24
N GLN A 29 13.24 -21.73 -51.06
CA GLN A 29 12.25 -22.64 -50.49
C GLN A 29 11.92 -22.28 -49.04
N ILE A 30 12.92 -21.90 -48.23
CA ILE A 30 12.71 -21.42 -46.85
C ILE A 30 11.88 -20.15 -46.86
N ARG A 31 12.25 -19.16 -47.69
CA ARG A 31 11.52 -17.88 -47.78
C ARG A 31 10.07 -18.08 -48.20
N ALA A 32 9.79 -18.99 -49.14
CA ALA A 32 8.43 -19.30 -49.58
C ALA A 32 7.59 -19.98 -48.49
N ARG A 33 8.20 -20.78 -47.60
CA ARG A 33 7.51 -21.39 -46.44
C ARG A 33 7.31 -20.40 -45.28
N SER A 34 8.28 -19.52 -45.04
CA SER A 34 8.26 -18.60 -43.90
C SER A 34 7.19 -17.51 -44.01
N THR A 35 6.72 -17.18 -45.21
CA THR A 35 5.68 -16.16 -45.40
C THR A 35 4.28 -16.61 -45.01
N ASP A 36 4.02 -17.92 -44.93
CA ASP A 36 2.66 -18.46 -44.74
C ASP A 36 2.34 -18.79 -43.26
N SER A 37 3.37 -19.02 -42.43
CA SER A 37 3.19 -19.50 -41.05
C SER A 37 3.90 -18.66 -39.97
N ALA A 38 4.64 -17.61 -40.33
CA ALA A 38 5.28 -16.77 -39.33
C ALA A 38 4.25 -15.84 -38.68
N PRO A 39 4.12 -15.82 -37.34
CA PRO A 39 3.25 -14.86 -36.67
C PRO A 39 3.70 -13.44 -37.04
N PRO A 40 2.76 -12.52 -37.31
CA PRO A 40 3.11 -11.13 -37.64
C PRO A 40 4.05 -10.54 -36.58
N ILE A 41 5.11 -9.86 -37.04
CA ILE A 41 5.97 -9.09 -36.14
C ILE A 41 5.07 -8.08 -35.44
N ARG A 42 4.98 -8.17 -34.10
CA ARG A 42 4.16 -7.24 -33.33
C ARG A 42 4.66 -5.81 -33.59
N PRO A 43 3.75 -4.84 -33.79
CA PRO A 43 4.15 -3.45 -33.91
C PRO A 43 4.92 -3.05 -32.64
N ARG A 44 6.06 -2.42 -32.84
CA ARG A 44 6.86 -1.90 -31.73
C ARG A 44 6.05 -0.82 -31.02
N PRO A 45 5.90 -0.86 -29.69
CA PRO A 45 5.20 0.20 -28.98
C PRO A 45 5.92 1.53 -29.22
N THR A 46 5.14 2.58 -29.47
CA THR A 46 5.67 3.92 -29.69
C THR A 46 6.14 4.51 -28.37
N ALA A 47 7.09 5.44 -28.42
CA ALA A 47 7.59 6.11 -27.21
C ALA A 47 6.46 6.79 -26.40
N THR A 48 5.40 7.22 -27.08
CA THR A 48 4.19 7.80 -26.47
C THR A 48 3.37 6.77 -25.70
N GLN A 49 3.20 5.55 -26.24
CA GLN A 49 2.46 4.48 -25.57
C GLN A 49 3.15 4.07 -24.27
N ILE A 50 4.48 3.96 -24.29
CA ILE A 50 5.28 3.62 -23.11
C ILE A 50 5.13 4.71 -22.03
N GLN A 51 5.16 5.99 -22.41
CA GLN A 51 5.00 7.09 -21.46
C GLN A 51 3.60 7.11 -20.84
N ILE A 52 2.54 6.88 -21.62
CA ILE A 52 1.16 6.84 -21.12
C ILE A 52 0.99 5.70 -20.12
N GLU A 53 1.50 4.51 -20.45
CA GLU A 53 1.42 3.33 -19.58
C GLU A 53 2.14 3.57 -18.24
N GLN A 54 3.31 4.20 -18.27
CA GLN A 54 4.04 4.57 -17.06
C GLN A 54 3.25 5.56 -16.20
N VAL A 55 2.72 6.62 -16.81
CA VAL A 55 1.93 7.62 -16.08
C VAL A 55 0.70 6.96 -15.46
N GLN A 56 0.00 6.13 -16.22
CA GLN A 56 -1.19 5.43 -15.75
C GLN A 56 -0.88 4.50 -14.57
N ALA A 57 0.17 3.68 -14.66
CA ALA A 57 0.59 2.78 -13.58
C ALA A 57 0.93 3.56 -12.30
N THR A 58 1.59 4.72 -12.42
CA THR A 58 1.91 5.56 -11.25
C THR A 58 0.67 6.20 -10.61
N MET A 59 -0.34 6.56 -11.41
CA MET A 59 -1.59 7.11 -10.91
C MET A 59 -2.41 6.05 -10.19
N GLU A 60 -2.52 4.85 -10.78
CA GLU A 60 -3.24 3.72 -10.20
C GLU A 60 -2.63 3.31 -8.85
N ALA A 61 -1.30 3.19 -8.76
CA ALA A 61 -0.62 2.90 -7.50
C ALA A 61 -0.91 3.95 -6.42
N LYS A 62 -0.87 5.24 -6.77
CA LYS A 62 -1.17 6.34 -5.84
C LYS A 62 -2.63 6.39 -5.41
N MET A 63 -3.56 6.04 -6.31
CA MET A 63 -4.98 5.96 -5.97
C MET A 63 -5.26 4.79 -5.03
N GLU A 64 -4.65 3.63 -5.28
CA GLU A 64 -4.78 2.47 -4.40
C GLU A 64 -4.23 2.74 -3.00
N GLU A 65 -3.10 3.43 -2.89
CA GLU A 65 -2.53 3.83 -1.59
C GLU A 65 -3.48 4.75 -0.84
N LYS A 66 -4.05 5.77 -1.49
CA LYS A 66 -5.07 6.64 -0.87
C LYS A 66 -6.31 5.87 -0.43
N LEU A 67 -6.75 4.89 -1.22
CA LEU A 67 -7.90 4.06 -0.87
C LEU A 67 -7.59 3.16 0.34
N ARG A 68 -6.36 2.65 0.44
CA ARG A 68 -5.89 1.88 1.60
C ARG A 68 -5.83 2.76 2.84
N GLU A 69 -5.25 3.96 2.73
CA GLU A 69 -5.23 4.93 3.82
C GLU A 69 -6.65 5.28 4.30
N GLU A 70 -7.60 5.52 3.40
CA GLU A 70 -8.97 5.81 3.82
C GLU A 70 -9.59 4.64 4.57
N ARG A 71 -9.41 3.40 4.07
CA ARG A 71 -9.89 2.21 4.78
C ARG A 71 -9.27 2.10 6.17
N GLU A 72 -7.97 2.30 6.30
CA GLU A 72 -7.28 2.28 7.59
C GLU A 72 -7.78 3.40 8.51
N ARG A 73 -8.03 4.60 7.98
CA ARG A 73 -8.63 5.70 8.76
C ARG A 73 -10.01 5.34 9.28
N TYR A 74 -10.84 4.71 8.46
CA TYR A 74 -12.16 4.21 8.88
C TYR A 74 -12.02 3.09 9.92
N GLU A 75 -11.10 2.15 9.74
CA GLU A 75 -10.86 1.08 10.70
C GLU A 75 -10.35 1.60 12.05
N VAL A 76 -9.43 2.56 12.04
CA VAL A 76 -8.91 3.22 13.26
C VAL A 76 -10.02 4.03 13.93
N MET A 77 -10.84 4.75 13.16
CA MET A 77 -12.00 5.46 13.69
C MET A 77 -12.97 4.47 14.36
N MET A 78 -13.34 3.39 13.69
CA MET A 78 -14.26 2.38 14.23
C MET A 78 -13.67 1.69 15.47
N ARG A 79 -12.37 1.36 15.45
CA ARG A 79 -11.67 0.77 16.58
C ARG A 79 -11.64 1.71 17.77
N SER A 80 -11.29 2.99 17.56
CA SER A 80 -11.29 3.98 18.65
C SER A 80 -12.69 4.20 19.23
N GLN A 81 -13.73 4.19 18.38
CA GLN A 81 -15.12 4.27 18.84
C GLN A 81 -15.49 3.06 19.72
N MET A 82 -15.11 1.84 19.31
CA MET A 82 -15.33 0.63 20.10
C MET A 82 -14.52 0.63 21.41
N GLU A 83 -13.25 1.04 21.37
CA GLU A 83 -12.41 1.16 22.57
C GLU A 83 -12.96 2.19 23.55
N ALA A 84 -13.43 3.35 23.06
CA ALA A 84 -14.09 4.35 23.89
C ALA A 84 -15.38 3.80 24.54
N MET A 85 -16.18 3.04 23.80
CA MET A 85 -17.37 2.37 24.32
C MET A 85 -17.04 1.31 25.38
N LEU A 86 -15.92 0.60 25.25
CA LEU A 86 -15.48 -0.38 26.24
C LEU A 86 -14.92 0.28 27.50
N CYS A 87 -14.19 1.39 27.35
CA CYS A 87 -13.64 2.17 28.47
C CYS A 87 -14.74 2.79 29.34
N THR A 88 -15.88 3.18 28.77
CA THR A 88 -17.02 3.66 29.59
C THR A 88 -17.68 2.54 30.39
N PHE A 89 -17.61 1.29 29.92
CA PHE A 89 -18.19 0.14 30.59
C PHE A 89 -17.28 -0.44 31.69
N ASN A 90 -15.96 -0.44 31.47
CA ASN A 90 -14.97 -1.01 32.39
C ASN A 90 -14.34 0.01 33.36
N VAL A 91 -15.02 1.10 33.72
CA VAL A 91 -14.52 2.02 34.76
C VAL A 91 -14.50 1.26 36.11
N PRO A 92 -13.34 0.94 36.71
CA PRO A 92 -13.32 0.49 38.09
C PRO A 92 -13.74 1.69 38.94
N GLY A 93 -14.85 1.52 39.67
CA GLY A 93 -15.55 2.59 40.38
C GLY A 93 -14.64 3.69 40.92
N ALA A 94 -14.64 4.84 40.22
CA ALA A 94 -14.13 6.07 40.80
C ALA A 94 -15.07 6.40 41.97
N ALA A 95 -14.55 6.15 43.17
CA ALA A 95 -15.23 6.33 44.44
C ALA A 95 -16.06 7.62 44.43
N ALA A 96 -17.31 7.48 44.86
CA ALA A 96 -18.22 8.57 45.13
C ALA A 96 -17.62 9.52 46.18
N THR A 97 -16.80 10.48 45.74
CA THR A 97 -16.50 11.65 46.55
C THR A 97 -17.72 12.54 46.50
N SER A 98 -18.53 12.41 47.54
CA SER A 98 -19.62 13.31 47.93
C SER A 98 -19.27 14.77 47.64
N ARG A 99 -19.90 15.36 46.62
CA ARG A 99 -20.03 16.82 46.56
C ARG A 99 -21.07 17.23 47.60
N PRO A 100 -20.76 18.13 48.56
CA PRO A 100 -21.79 18.62 49.46
C PRO A 100 -22.79 19.46 48.65
N ILE A 101 -24.08 19.13 48.78
CA ILE A 101 -25.17 19.92 48.23
C ILE A 101 -25.17 21.27 48.98
N PRO A 102 -25.05 22.42 48.30
CA PRO A 102 -25.13 23.71 48.98
C PRO A 102 -26.60 23.98 49.32
N GLY A 103 -26.87 24.11 50.61
CA GLY A 103 -28.13 24.67 51.10
C GLY A 103 -29.13 23.63 51.58
N THR A 104 -28.94 23.14 52.80
CA THR A 104 -30.07 23.02 53.73
C THR A 104 -29.64 23.53 55.10
N SER A 105 -30.27 24.62 55.52
CA SER A 105 -30.05 25.24 56.82
C SER A 105 -30.51 24.31 57.94
N ARG A 106 -29.57 23.64 58.62
CA ARG A 106 -29.90 22.94 59.86
C ARG A 106 -29.71 23.88 61.04
N ARG A 107 -30.78 24.63 61.31
CA ARG A 107 -31.02 25.38 62.54
C ARG A 107 -30.72 24.49 63.74
N SER A 108 -29.60 24.70 64.41
CA SER A 108 -29.32 24.15 65.73
C SER A 108 -29.09 25.31 66.69
N SER A 109 -30.18 25.68 67.34
CA SER A 109 -30.22 26.53 68.50
C SER A 109 -29.52 25.82 69.68
N SER A 110 -28.37 26.32 70.11
CA SER A 110 -27.95 26.14 71.50
C SER A 110 -26.99 27.23 71.96
N ARG A 111 -27.54 28.11 72.80
CA ARG A 111 -26.93 28.65 74.04
C ARG A 111 -25.70 29.55 73.88
N ARG A 112 -25.94 30.86 74.07
CA ARG A 112 -24.95 31.79 74.65
C ARG A 112 -24.58 31.30 76.07
N PRO A 113 -23.41 31.67 76.61
CA PRO A 113 -23.39 32.88 77.44
C PRO A 113 -22.09 33.73 77.33
N PHE A 114 -22.23 35.04 77.63
CA PHE A 114 -21.27 35.93 78.33
C PHE A 114 -19.82 36.06 77.79
N SER A 115 -19.14 37.22 77.71
CA SER A 115 -19.24 38.48 78.44
C SER A 115 -18.43 39.60 77.75
N SER A 116 -18.91 40.83 77.93
CA SER A 116 -18.22 42.10 78.24
C SER A 116 -16.95 42.58 77.51
N LYS A 117 -17.03 43.89 77.18
CA LYS A 117 -16.02 44.98 77.16
C LYS A 117 -16.15 45.76 75.84
N HIS A 118 -16.85 46.92 75.83
CA HIS A 118 -16.29 48.28 76.00
C HIS A 118 -15.18 48.55 74.98
N PHE A 119 -15.11 49.64 74.21
CA PHE A 119 -15.66 51.00 74.18
C PHE A 119 -15.17 51.53 72.79
N GLY A 120 -15.93 52.25 71.95
CA GLY A 120 -16.13 53.69 72.05
C GLY A 120 -15.00 54.49 71.37
N GLU A 121 -15.33 55.08 70.20
CA GLU A 121 -14.85 56.38 69.63
C GLU A 121 -13.34 56.49 69.27
N LEU A 122 -12.91 57.08 68.14
CA LEU A 122 -13.37 58.24 67.36
C LEU A 122 -13.21 58.00 65.84
#